data_AF-A0A842XPN0-F1
#
_entry.id   AF-A0A842XPN0-F1
#
_cell.length_a   1.000
_cell.length_b   1.000
_cell.length_c   1.000
_cell.angle_alpha   90.00
_cell.angle_beta   90.00
_cell.angle_gamma   90.00
#
_symmetry.space_group_name_H-M   'P 1'
#
loop_
_entity.id
_entity.type
_entity.pdbx_description
1 polymer ?
#
loop_
_entity_poly.entity_id
_entity_poly.type
_entity_poly.pdbx_seq_one_letter_code
_entity_poly.pdbx_strand_id
1 'polypeptide(L)' 'MGVRIKLKVKSLKSEAIVDVNALLNTGFESEDSEIIVPLRVAELLGFYPALGESYGLNDYQIPTRDVQ' A
#
# COMPACT_ATOMS: atom_id res chain seq x y z
N MET A 1 -13.88 -10.25 -2.50
CA MET A 1 -14.80 -9.10 -2.58
C MET A 1 -14.04 -7.85 -2.15
N GLY A 2 -14.24 -6.70 -2.79
CA GLY A 2 -13.51 -5.46 -2.48
C GLY A 2 -14.42 -4.41 -1.86
N VAL A 3 -14.01 -3.83 -0.73
CA VAL A 3 -14.72 -2.75 -0.05
C VAL A 3 -13.93 -1.45 -0.24
N ARG A 4 -14.57 -0.41 -0.80
CA ARG A 4 -13.96 0.93 -0.88
C ARG A 4 -14.13 1.64 0.44
N ILE A 5 -13.03 2.13 1.00
CA ILE A 5 -13.01 2.86 2.27
C ILE A 5 -12.23 4.16 2.11
N LYS A 6 -12.52 5.14 2.98
CA LYS A 6 -11.70 6.34 3.14
C LYS A 6 -10.88 6.21 4.41
N LEU A 7 -9.58 6.45 4.30
CA LEU A 7 -8.64 6.37 5.40
C LEU A 7 -7.98 7.73 5.61
N LYS A 8 -7.78 8.08 6.88
CA LYS A 8 -6.85 9.14 7.29
C LYS A 8 -5.65 8.45 7.90
N VAL A 9 -4.49 8.55 7.25
CA VAL A 9 -3.27 7.88 7.66
C VAL A 9 -2.33 8.91 8.28
N LYS A 10 -1.88 8.65 9.51
CA LYS A 10 -0.83 9.42 10.16
C LYS A 10 0.48 8.62 10.13
N SER A 11 1.52 9.19 9.52
CA SER A 11 2.87 8.61 9.57
C SER A 11 3.48 8.87 10.95
N LEU A 12 3.96 7.82 11.61
CA LEU A 12 4.76 7.95 12.84
C LEU A 12 6.20 8.35 12.55
N LYS A 13 6.64 8.25 11.28
CA LYS A 13 8.00 8.57 10.86
C LYS A 13 8.14 10.04 10.46
N SER A 14 7.17 10.57 9.72
CA SER A 14 7.21 11.95 9.20
C SER A 14 6.20 12.89 9.87
N GLU A 15 5.36 12.39 10.79
CA GLU A 15 4.19 13.09 11.35
C GLU A 15 3.16 13.56 10.30
N ALA A 16 3.35 13.22 9.02
CA ALA A 16 2.45 13.59 7.94
C ALA A 16 1.08 12.91 8.09
N ILE A 17 0.03 13.64 7.75
CA ILE A 17 -1.35 13.14 7.73
C ILE A 17 -1.85 13.21 6.29
N VAL A 18 -2.34 12.09 5.76
CA VAL A 18 -2.84 11.98 4.38
C VAL A 18 -4.22 11.33 4.39
N ASP A 19 -5.19 11.99 3.76
CA ASP A 19 -6.49 11.42 3.46
C ASP A 19 -6.42 10.65 2.12
N VAL A 20 -6.75 9.35 2.13
CA VAL A 20 -6.65 8.48 0.96
C VAL A 20 -7.91 7.64 0.77
N ASN A 21 -8.25 7.36 -0.49
CA ASN A 21 -9.21 6.30 -0.82
C ASN A 21 -8.44 4.98 -0.88
N ALA A 22 -8.94 3.95 -0.21
CA ALA A 22 -8.35 2.62 -0.20
C ALA A 22 -9.37 1.56 -0.63
N LEU A 23 -8.85 0.44 -1.14
CA LEU A 23 -9.63 -0.75 -1.45
C LEU A 23 -9.21 -1.85 -0.49
N LEU A 24 -10.08 -2.17 0.46
CA LEU A 24 -9.89 -3.34 1.31
C LEU A 24 -10.31 -4.58 0.51
N ASN A 25 -9.33 -5.36 0.09
CA ASN A 25 -9.59 -6.63 -0.60
C ASN A 25 -9.56 -7.77 0.42
N THR A 26 -10.69 -8.46 0.60
CA THR A 26 -10.78 -9.65 1.47
C THR A 26 -10.57 -10.96 0.69
N GLY A 27 -10.18 -10.89 -0.58
CA GLY A 27 -9.93 -12.05 -1.44
C GLY A 27 -8.47 -12.47 -1.53
N PHE A 28 -7.60 -11.91 -0.69
CA PHE A 28 -6.20 -12.29 -0.58
C PHE A 28 -6.03 -13.03 0.76
N GLU A 29 -5.67 -14.32 0.69
CA GLU A 29 -5.63 -15.25 1.83
C GLU A 29 -4.20 -15.40 2.39
N SER A 30 -3.43 -14.32 2.43
CA SER A 30 -2.15 -14.34 3.16
C SER A 30 -2.43 -14.33 4.66
N GLU A 31 -1.65 -15.07 5.45
CA GLU A 31 -1.66 -14.96 6.91
C GLU A 31 -1.14 -13.59 7.36
N ASP A 32 -0.29 -12.96 6.54
CA ASP A 32 0.29 -11.65 6.80
C ASP A 32 -0.55 -10.52 6.20
N SER A 33 -0.66 -9.43 6.95
CA SER A 33 -1.29 -8.21 6.47
C SER A 33 -0.40 -7.52 5.44
N GLU A 34 -0.85 -7.49 4.19
CA GLU A 34 -0.18 -6.78 3.12
C GLU A 34 -0.88 -5.44 2.78
N ILE A 35 -0.08 -4.44 2.43
CA ILE A 35 -0.57 -3.16 1.91
C ILE A 35 0.24 -2.73 0.70
N ILE A 36 -0.47 -2.37 -0.36
CA ILE A 36 0.12 -1.74 -1.56
C ILE A 36 -0.18 -0.26 -1.49
N VAL A 37 0.87 0.56 -1.55
CA VAL A 37 0.77 2.01 -1.43
C VAL A 37 1.25 2.65 -2.73
N PRO A 38 0.47 3.56 -3.36
CA PRO A 38 0.95 4.32 -4.51
C PRO A 38 2.21 5.11 -4.16
N LEU A 39 3.14 5.21 -5.11
CA LEU A 39 4.43 5.89 -4.91
C LEU A 39 4.28 7.28 -4.27
N ARG A 40 3.33 8.08 -4.78
CA ARG A 40 3.08 9.43 -4.25
C ARG A 40 2.62 9.44 -2.79
N VAL A 41 1.84 8.44 -2.37
CA VAL A 41 1.41 8.31 -0.97
C VAL A 41 2.60 7.89 -0.09
N ALA A 42 3.47 6.99 -0.59
CA ALA A 42 4.68 6.58 0.11
C ALA A 42 5.67 7.75 0.31
N GLU A 43 5.82 8.63 -0.69
CA GLU A 43 6.59 9.88 -0.58
C GLU A 43 6.02 10.80 0.51
N LEU A 44 4.71 11.06 0.48
CA LEU A 44 4.04 11.94 1.45
C LEU A 44 4.17 11.42 2.88
N LEU A 45 4.11 10.09 3.06
CA LEU A 45 4.27 9.44 4.36
C LEU A 45 5.74 9.29 4.80
N GLY A 46 6.71 9.67 3.94
CA GLY A 46 8.14 9.60 4.24
C GLY A 46 8.74 8.19 4.18
N PHE A 47 8.05 7.24 3.54
CA PHE A 47 8.55 5.88 3.32
C PHE A 47 9.45 5.79 2.08
N TYR A 48 9.29 6.68 1.10
CA TYR A 48 10.14 6.74 -0.09
C TYR A 48 10.85 8.11 -0.18
N PRO A 49 12.12 8.20 -0.61
CA PRO A 49 13.02 7.11 -1.07
C PRO A 49 13.66 6.31 0.07
N ALA A 50 13.57 6.78 1.31
CA ALA A 50 14.22 6.14 2.46
C ALA A 50 13.38 4.99 3.03
N LEU A 51 13.36 3.86 2.32
CA LEU A 51 12.93 2.59 2.87
C LEU A 51 14.05 2.08 3.78
N GLY A 52 13.77 1.92 5.08
CA GLY A 52 14.75 1.36 6.03
C GLY A 52 15.06 -0.11 5.69
N GLU A 53 16.05 -0.70 6.37
CA GLU A 53 16.51 -2.08 6.11
C GLU A 53 15.38 -3.14 6.17
N SER A 54 14.27 -2.82 6.85
CA SER A 54 13.10 -3.69 7.01
C SER A 54 12.11 -3.68 5.84
N TYR A 55 12.31 -2.84 4.82
CA TYR A 55 11.36 -2.65 3.71
C TYR A 55 11.97 -3.09 2.38
N GLY A 56 11.45 -4.18 1.81
CA GLY A 56 11.80 -4.62 0.46
C GLY A 56 10.99 -3.86 -0.59
N LEU A 57 11.68 -3.25 -1.57
CA LEU A 57 11.04 -2.89 -2.85
C LEU A 57 10.90 -4.16 -3.67
N ASN A 58 9.72 -4.76 -3.63
CA ASN A 58 9.38 -5.86 -4.51
C ASN A 58 8.56 -5.32 -5.67
N ASP A 59 8.96 -5.63 -6.89
CA ASP A 59 8.13 -5.38 -8.07
C ASP A 59 6.88 -6.28 -7.97
N TYR A 60 5.74 -5.68 -7.68
CA TYR A 60 4.47 -6.40 -7.65
C TYR A 60 4.06 -6.68 -9.09
N GLN A 61 4.41 -7.86 -9.60
CA GLN A 61 3.91 -8.34 -10.89
C GLN A 61 2.44 -8.71 -10.74
N ILE A 62 1.57 -7.88 -11.33
CA ILE A 62 0.18 -8.28 -11.54
C ILE A 62 0.20 -9.42 -12.56
N PRO A 63 -0.27 -10.64 -12.23
CA PRO A 63 -0.37 -11.69 -13.22
C PRO A 63 -1.33 -11.22 -14.31
N THR A 64 -0.80 -11.03 -15.52
CA THR A 64 -1.62 -10.79 -16.72
C THR A 64 -2.54 -11.99 -16.87
N ARG A 65 -3.85 -11.78 -16.70
CA ARG A 65 -4.83 -12.76 -17.12
C ARG A 65 -4.72 -12.88 -18.64
N ASP A 66 -4.26 -14.02 -19.12
CA ASP A 66 -4.48 -14.41 -20.51
C ASP A 66 -6.00 -14.43 -20.72
N VAL A 67 -6.49 -13.45 -21.46
CA VAL A 67 -7.87 -13.41 -21.93
C VAL A 67 -7.91 -14.39 -23.10
N GLN A 68 -8.43 -15.60 -22.84
CA GLN A 68 -8.88 -16.51 -23.90
C GLN A 68 -10.17 -16.00 -24.54
#